data_AF-A0AB37UAF3-F1
#
_entry.id   AF-A0AB37UAF3-F1
#
_cell.length_a   1.000
_cell.length_b   1.000
_cell.length_c   1.000
_cell.angle_alpha   90.00
_cell.angle_beta   90.00
_cell.angle_gamma   90.00
#
_symmetry.space_group_name_H-M   'P 1'
#
loop_
_entity.id
_entity.type
_entity.pdbx_description
1 polymer ?
#
loop_
_entity_poly.entity_id
_entity_poly.type
_entity_poly.pdbx_seq_one_letter_code
_entity_poly.pdbx_strand_id
1 'polypeptide(L)'
;MLKKKPLKLEQGFTVIEALFAILIATIFVTVAMQMMAIAAIFKARAQQNAEATTWIQEDLENVKLQATELNIKNVDSMTASTDRVTITSHGYSNGNTVIFQGTGTIAGGIEQSRTYYVRDVATDTFKLASSSSGAAIDLTSDSTGDLTSIATAKCAGNSATDGYADSLRDSINGDSASTNNTSKTFSKTSTLTSQQFNLARSTIPNSDDYKSLKISYTVTPASGGKSIASFYTEVIPNAALYCPTN
;
A
#
# COMPACT_ATOMS: atom_id res chain seq x y z
N MET A 1 -20.71 93.91 -3.01
CA MET A 1 -19.33 93.59 -2.61
C MET A 1 -19.09 92.09 -2.78
N LEU A 2 -18.57 91.64 -3.93
CA LEU A 2 -18.21 90.23 -4.14
C LEU A 2 -16.77 89.98 -3.67
N LYS A 3 -16.60 89.16 -2.63
CA LYS A 3 -15.27 88.67 -2.21
C LYS A 3 -14.77 87.67 -3.26
N LYS A 4 -13.69 88.03 -3.97
CA LYS A 4 -12.97 87.13 -4.87
C LYS A 4 -12.35 85.99 -4.05
N LYS A 5 -12.78 84.75 -4.30
CA LYS A 5 -12.12 83.53 -3.77
C LYS A 5 -10.69 83.51 -4.34
N PRO A 6 -9.63 83.30 -3.54
CA PRO A 6 -8.29 83.20 -4.09
C PRO A 6 -8.19 81.96 -4.99
N LEU A 7 -7.71 82.16 -6.21
CA LEU A 7 -7.41 81.08 -7.15
C LEU A 7 -6.27 80.26 -6.52
N LYS A 8 -6.50 78.98 -6.24
CA LYS A 8 -5.43 78.06 -5.87
C LYS A 8 -4.46 78.01 -7.04
N LEU A 9 -3.21 78.44 -6.81
CA LEU A 9 -2.13 78.27 -7.77
C LEU A 9 -1.87 76.75 -7.85
N GLU A 10 -2.33 76.09 -8.91
CA GLU A 10 -1.94 74.70 -9.18
C GLU A 10 -0.42 74.69 -9.38
N GLN A 11 0.32 74.24 -8.37
CA GLN A 11 1.75 74.00 -8.49
C GLN A 11 1.92 72.85 -9.48
N GLY A 12 2.35 73.18 -10.70
CA GLY A 12 2.65 72.20 -11.74
C GLY A 12 3.72 71.22 -11.26
N PHE A 13 3.52 69.95 -11.58
CA PHE A 13 4.40 68.87 -11.16
C PHE A 13 5.81 69.07 -11.70
N THR A 14 6.82 68.96 -10.83
CA THR A 14 8.21 69.14 -11.26
C THR A 14 8.67 67.91 -12.03
N VAL A 15 9.42 68.10 -13.12
CA VAL A 15 9.89 66.99 -13.97
C VAL A 15 10.69 65.95 -13.16
N ILE A 16 11.42 66.39 -12.13
CA ILE A 16 12.21 65.49 -11.27
C ILE A 16 11.33 64.60 -10.36
N GLU A 17 10.21 65.12 -9.87
CA GLU A 17 9.25 64.36 -9.06
C GLU A 17 8.55 63.29 -9.90
N ALA A 18 8.26 63.60 -11.17
CA ALA A 18 7.75 62.63 -12.14
C ALA A 18 8.73 61.49 -12.40
N LEU A 19 10.02 61.80 -12.51
CA LEU A 19 11.04 60.77 -12.72
C LEU A 19 11.18 59.86 -11.49
N PHE A 20 11.14 60.41 -10.27
CA PHE A 20 11.17 59.60 -9.04
C PHE A 20 9.93 58.72 -8.88
N ALA A 21 8.73 59.26 -9.17
CA ALA A 21 7.49 58.50 -9.08
C ALA A 21 7.49 57.31 -10.06
N ILE A 22 7.95 57.53 -11.31
CA ILE A 22 8.06 56.48 -12.32
C ILE A 22 9.11 55.44 -11.92
N LEU A 23 10.25 55.86 -11.36
CA LEU A 23 11.29 54.96 -10.87
C LEU A 23 10.78 54.05 -9.75
N ILE A 24 10.08 54.60 -8.76
CA ILE A 24 9.51 53.81 -7.65
C ILE A 24 8.41 52.87 -8.16
N ALA A 25 7.54 53.36 -9.05
CA ALA A 25 6.48 52.54 -9.63
C ALA A 25 7.03 51.36 -10.44
N THR A 26 8.08 51.57 -11.25
CA THR A 26 8.71 50.50 -12.04
C THR A 26 9.39 49.46 -11.16
N ILE A 27 10.06 49.86 -10.08
CA ILE A 27 10.61 48.92 -9.10
C ILE A 27 9.49 48.10 -8.45
N PHE A 28 8.40 48.75 -8.03
CA PHE A 28 7.30 48.05 -7.38
C PHE A 28 6.62 47.05 -8.33
N VAL A 29 6.36 47.44 -9.58
CA VAL A 29 5.76 46.55 -10.59
C VAL A 29 6.68 45.38 -10.93
N THR A 30 7.98 45.61 -11.10
CA THR A 30 8.93 44.53 -11.43
C THR A 30 9.09 43.54 -10.28
N VAL A 31 9.19 44.03 -9.03
CA VAL A 31 9.24 43.17 -7.84
C VAL A 31 7.93 42.38 -7.67
N ALA A 32 6.77 43.02 -7.83
CA ALA A 32 5.48 42.34 -7.73
C ALA A 32 5.34 41.22 -8.78
N MET A 33 5.74 41.50 -10.03
CA MET A 33 5.71 40.51 -11.11
C MET A 33 6.63 39.31 -10.84
N GLN A 34 7.84 39.57 -10.32
CA GLN A 34 8.77 38.50 -9.92
C GLN A 34 8.22 37.65 -8.78
N MET A 35 7.63 38.27 -7.75
CA MET A 35 7.02 37.56 -6.62
C MET A 35 5.87 36.65 -7.06
N MET A 36 5.01 37.11 -7.98
CA MET A 36 3.95 36.27 -8.56
C MET A 36 4.51 35.09 -9.35
N ALA A 37 5.56 35.31 -10.15
CA ALA A 37 6.22 34.23 -10.89
C ALA A 37 6.83 33.17 -9.97
N ILE A 38 7.52 33.60 -8.91
CA ILE A 38 8.10 32.71 -7.91
C ILE A 38 7.00 31.92 -7.18
N ALA A 39 5.92 32.59 -6.76
CA ALA A 39 4.79 31.94 -6.10
C ALA A 39 4.11 30.89 -7.01
N ALA A 40 3.96 31.18 -8.31
CA ALA A 40 3.41 30.24 -9.27
C ALA A 40 4.27 28.98 -9.40
N ILE A 41 5.60 29.12 -9.44
CA ILE A 41 6.54 27.99 -9.48
C ILE A 41 6.47 27.16 -8.19
N PHE A 42 6.45 27.81 -7.03
CA PHE A 42 6.33 27.11 -5.75
C PHE A 42 5.01 26.34 -5.65
N LYS A 43 3.90 26.96 -6.08
CA LYS A 43 2.61 26.30 -6.13
C LYS A 43 2.65 25.08 -7.05
N ALA A 44 3.21 25.22 -8.26
CA ALA A 44 3.32 24.11 -9.20
C ALA A 44 4.14 22.94 -8.63
N ARG A 45 5.29 23.21 -8.00
CA ARG A 45 6.12 22.19 -7.35
C ARG A 45 5.42 21.54 -6.16
N ALA A 46 4.75 22.33 -5.33
CA ALA A 46 4.00 21.83 -4.20
C ALA A 46 2.86 20.89 -4.65
N GLN A 47 2.16 21.25 -5.73
CA GLN A 47 1.11 20.42 -6.30
C GLN A 47 1.65 19.13 -6.93
N GLN A 48 2.77 19.19 -7.68
CA GLN A 48 3.43 18.00 -8.22
C GLN A 48 3.87 17.02 -7.12
N ASN A 49 4.44 17.54 -6.04
CA ASN A 49 4.82 16.72 -4.90
C ASN A 49 3.57 16.10 -4.22
N ALA A 50 2.48 16.85 -4.11
CA ALA A 50 1.23 16.33 -3.58
C ALA A 50 0.64 15.19 -4.45
N GLU A 51 0.58 15.37 -5.78
CA GLU A 51 0.15 14.33 -6.72
C GLU A 51 1.01 13.06 -6.59
N ALA A 52 2.34 13.23 -6.53
CA ALA A 52 3.27 12.12 -6.38
C ALA A 52 3.06 11.35 -5.07
N THR A 53 2.78 12.05 -3.96
CA THR A 53 2.45 11.40 -2.69
C THR A 53 1.12 10.65 -2.74
N THR A 54 0.11 11.20 -3.43
CA THR A 54 -1.19 10.53 -3.61
C THR A 54 -1.04 9.23 -4.40
N TRP A 55 -0.26 9.22 -5.49
CA TRP A 55 -0.03 7.99 -6.26
C TRP A 55 0.69 6.91 -5.45
N ILE A 56 1.64 7.31 -4.59
CA ILE A 56 2.30 6.37 -3.66
C ILE A 56 1.29 5.82 -2.66
N GLN A 57 0.43 6.67 -2.09
CA GLN A 57 -0.60 6.24 -1.13
C GLN A 57 -1.61 5.27 -1.74
N GLU A 58 -2.08 5.56 -2.97
CA GLU A 58 -2.98 4.70 -3.73
C GLU A 58 -2.37 3.30 -3.94
N ASP A 59 -1.11 3.22 -4.39
CA ASP A 59 -0.46 1.94 -4.59
C ASP A 59 -0.20 1.21 -3.26
N LEU A 60 0.23 1.94 -2.22
CA LEU A 60 0.45 1.37 -0.90
C LEU A 60 -0.85 0.82 -0.28
N GLU A 61 -1.99 1.46 -0.53
CA GLU A 61 -3.30 0.96 -0.10
C GLU A 61 -3.63 -0.38 -0.79
N ASN A 62 -3.41 -0.49 -2.10
CA ASN A 62 -3.57 -1.75 -2.83
C ASN A 62 -2.64 -2.85 -2.27
N VAL A 63 -1.40 -2.50 -1.96
CA VAL A 63 -0.44 -3.44 -1.33
C VAL A 63 -0.94 -3.89 0.06
N LYS A 64 -1.46 -2.97 0.87
CA LYS A 64 -1.99 -3.28 2.21
C LYS A 64 -3.23 -4.18 2.13
N LEU A 65 -4.11 -3.94 1.17
CA LEU A 65 -5.28 -4.78 0.94
C LEU A 65 -4.84 -6.22 0.60
N GLN A 66 -3.93 -6.38 -0.36
CA GLN A 66 -3.39 -7.71 -0.69
C GLN A 66 -2.68 -8.38 0.49
N ALA A 67 -1.91 -7.63 1.28
CA ALA A 67 -1.23 -8.15 2.46
C ALA A 67 -2.21 -8.63 3.56
N THR A 68 -3.41 -8.05 3.60
CA THR A 68 -4.45 -8.43 4.58
C THR A 68 -5.08 -9.77 4.23
N GLU A 69 -5.28 -10.04 2.94
CA GLU A 69 -5.97 -11.26 2.45
C GLU A 69 -5.00 -12.40 2.07
N LEU A 70 -3.69 -12.12 2.02
CA LEU A 70 -2.69 -13.07 1.58
C LEU A 70 -2.72 -14.38 2.39
N ASN A 71 -2.94 -15.50 1.71
CA ASN A 71 -3.00 -16.85 2.31
C ASN A 71 -4.02 -17.01 3.44
N ILE A 72 -5.07 -16.17 3.44
CA ILE A 72 -6.23 -16.29 4.31
C ILE A 72 -7.42 -16.73 3.44
N LYS A 73 -8.15 -17.75 3.89
CA LYS A 73 -9.33 -18.29 3.19
C LYS A 73 -10.52 -18.31 4.14
N ASN A 74 -11.66 -17.80 3.70
CA ASN A 74 -12.91 -17.91 4.45
C ASN A 74 -13.34 -19.38 4.52
N VAL A 75 -13.83 -19.80 5.68
CA VAL A 75 -14.35 -21.15 5.88
C VAL A 75 -15.83 -21.14 5.54
N ASP A 76 -16.24 -21.91 4.55
CA ASP A 76 -17.64 -22.00 4.13
C ASP A 76 -18.46 -22.82 5.16
N SER A 77 -17.89 -23.93 5.64
CA SER A 77 -18.45 -24.73 6.73
C SER A 77 -17.44 -25.73 7.30
N MET A 78 -17.64 -26.14 8.55
CA MET A 78 -17.05 -27.33 9.14
C MET A 78 -18.21 -28.20 9.63
N THR A 79 -18.36 -29.40 9.08
CA THR A 79 -19.55 -30.24 9.26
C THR A 79 -19.23 -31.51 10.02
N ALA A 80 -19.77 -31.63 11.24
CA ALA A 80 -19.58 -32.72 12.19
C ALA A 80 -19.97 -34.10 11.60
N SER A 81 -21.10 -34.17 10.91
CA SER A 81 -21.59 -35.45 10.34
C SER A 81 -20.68 -36.09 9.29
N THR A 82 -19.68 -35.35 8.79
CA THR A 82 -18.75 -35.83 7.76
C THR A 82 -17.26 -35.62 8.13
N ASP A 83 -16.99 -34.95 9.25
CA ASP A 83 -15.68 -34.40 9.64
C ASP A 83 -14.98 -33.54 8.58
N ARG A 84 -15.75 -32.90 7.68
CA ARG A 84 -15.18 -32.14 6.57
C ARG A 84 -15.22 -30.65 6.84
N VAL A 85 -14.12 -30.00 6.49
CA VAL A 85 -14.02 -28.57 6.30
C VAL A 85 -14.26 -28.28 4.83
N THR A 86 -15.13 -27.34 4.53
CA THR A 86 -15.45 -26.85 3.20
C THR A 86 -14.86 -25.46 3.04
N ILE A 87 -14.00 -25.31 2.03
CA ILE A 87 -13.42 -24.04 1.59
C ILE A 87 -13.31 -24.14 0.08
N THR A 88 -14.13 -23.37 -0.62
CA THR A 88 -14.13 -23.35 -2.08
C THR A 88 -12.77 -22.94 -2.63
N SER A 89 -12.19 -23.77 -3.51
CA SER A 89 -10.88 -23.53 -4.13
C SER A 89 -9.77 -23.22 -3.11
N HIS A 90 -9.64 -24.08 -2.10
CA HIS A 90 -8.68 -23.86 -1.02
C HIS A 90 -7.22 -24.02 -1.48
N GLY A 91 -6.94 -24.84 -2.49
CA GLY A 91 -5.59 -25.03 -3.06
C GLY A 91 -4.60 -25.75 -2.13
N TYR A 92 -5.09 -26.30 -1.02
CA TYR A 92 -4.27 -27.06 -0.06
C TYR A 92 -4.01 -28.48 -0.55
N SER A 93 -2.87 -29.02 -0.14
CA SER A 93 -2.49 -30.42 -0.33
C SER A 93 -2.45 -31.16 1.00
N ASN A 94 -2.54 -32.49 0.95
CA ASN A 94 -2.35 -33.33 2.15
C ASN A 94 -1.00 -33.02 2.80
N GLY A 95 -0.99 -32.89 4.13
CA GLY A 95 0.18 -32.54 4.94
C GLY A 95 0.41 -31.03 5.10
N ASN A 96 -0.32 -30.15 4.39
CA ASN A 96 -0.26 -28.72 4.66
C ASN A 96 -0.74 -28.40 6.07
N THR A 97 -0.11 -27.40 6.70
CA THR A 97 -0.49 -26.94 8.02
C THR A 97 -1.39 -25.72 7.92
N VAL A 98 -2.48 -25.74 8.70
CA VAL A 98 -3.46 -24.65 8.77
C VAL A 98 -3.78 -24.34 10.22
N ILE A 99 -4.16 -23.09 10.48
CA ILE A 99 -4.78 -22.65 11.72
C ILE A 99 -6.17 -22.07 11.40
N PHE A 100 -7.06 -22.08 12.38
CA PHE A 100 -8.38 -21.47 12.27
C PHE A 100 -8.50 -20.27 13.21
N GLN A 101 -9.11 -19.20 12.70
CA GLN A 101 -9.36 -17.94 13.41
C GLN A 101 -10.73 -17.37 13.04
N GLY A 102 -11.37 -16.65 13.96
CA GLY A 102 -12.57 -15.89 13.66
C GLY A 102 -13.34 -15.47 14.90
N THR A 103 -14.52 -14.90 14.68
CA THR A 103 -15.48 -14.52 15.72
C THR A 103 -16.66 -15.50 15.80
N GLY A 104 -16.78 -16.40 14.82
CA GLY A 104 -17.75 -17.49 14.81
C GLY A 104 -17.45 -18.59 15.83
N THR A 105 -18.38 -19.54 15.94
CA THR A 105 -18.17 -20.76 16.73
C THR A 105 -17.36 -21.74 15.90
N ILE A 106 -16.17 -22.10 16.37
CA ILE A 106 -15.35 -23.17 15.78
C ILE A 106 -16.01 -24.53 16.04
N ALA A 107 -15.89 -25.45 15.07
CA ALA A 107 -16.38 -26.81 15.21
C ALA A 107 -15.74 -27.53 16.41
N GLY A 108 -16.55 -28.29 17.15
CA GLY A 108 -16.06 -29.05 18.29
C GLY A 108 -14.98 -30.04 17.89
N GLY A 109 -13.96 -30.21 18.73
CA GLY A 109 -12.74 -30.96 18.40
C GLY A 109 -11.63 -30.11 17.75
N ILE A 110 -11.93 -28.87 17.37
CA ILE A 110 -10.97 -27.88 16.86
C ILE A 110 -10.85 -26.71 17.85
N GLU A 111 -9.64 -26.21 18.01
CA GLU A 111 -9.28 -25.09 18.86
C GLU A 111 -8.75 -23.93 18.01
N GLN A 112 -9.12 -22.71 18.38
CA GLN A 112 -8.64 -21.50 17.73
C GLN A 112 -7.11 -21.37 17.88
N SER A 113 -6.43 -20.84 16.86
CA SER A 113 -4.97 -20.66 16.84
C SER A 113 -4.13 -21.95 16.98
N ARG A 114 -4.74 -23.14 17.01
CA ARG A 114 -4.01 -24.41 17.02
C ARG A 114 -3.67 -24.86 15.60
N THR A 115 -2.46 -25.38 15.41
CA THR A 115 -2.03 -25.90 14.11
C THR A 115 -2.58 -27.31 13.88
N TYR A 116 -3.19 -27.51 12.71
CA TYR A 116 -3.70 -28.78 12.25
C TYR A 116 -3.11 -29.14 10.88
N TYR A 117 -3.12 -30.43 10.57
CA TYR A 117 -2.65 -30.97 9.30
C TYR A 117 -3.83 -31.29 8.39
N VAL A 118 -3.81 -30.76 7.18
CA VAL A 118 -4.80 -31.03 6.12
C VAL A 118 -4.62 -32.45 5.62
N ARG A 119 -5.72 -33.18 5.44
CA ARG A 119 -5.74 -34.56 4.91
C ARG A 119 -7.02 -34.85 4.14
N ASP A 120 -7.04 -35.97 3.43
CA ASP A 120 -8.19 -36.45 2.65
C ASP A 120 -8.79 -35.34 1.76
N VAL A 121 -7.89 -34.58 1.13
CA VAL A 121 -8.19 -33.42 0.28
C VAL A 121 -9.00 -33.83 -0.95
N ALA A 122 -10.04 -33.04 -1.22
CA ALA A 122 -10.77 -32.95 -2.47
C ALA A 122 -10.73 -31.50 -2.99
N THR A 123 -11.44 -31.16 -4.06
CA THR A 123 -11.37 -29.82 -4.67
C THR A 123 -11.72 -28.67 -3.71
N ASP A 124 -12.81 -28.83 -2.96
CA ASP A 124 -13.36 -27.78 -2.08
C ASP A 124 -13.48 -28.23 -0.62
N THR A 125 -13.01 -29.44 -0.30
CA THR A 125 -13.18 -30.01 1.04
C THR A 125 -11.99 -30.83 1.48
N PHE A 126 -11.74 -30.87 2.78
CA PHE A 126 -10.68 -31.68 3.39
C PHE A 126 -11.05 -32.07 4.83
N LYS A 127 -10.28 -32.99 5.42
CA LYS A 127 -10.33 -33.33 6.85
C LYS A 127 -9.08 -32.82 7.57
N LEU A 128 -9.12 -32.82 8.90
CA LEU A 128 -8.02 -32.34 9.75
C LEU A 128 -7.40 -33.48 10.56
N ALA A 129 -6.13 -33.36 10.90
CA ALA A 129 -5.40 -34.23 11.82
C ALA A 129 -4.54 -33.42 12.82
N SER A 130 -4.27 -34.00 13.99
CA SER A 130 -3.37 -33.40 14.99
C SER A 130 -1.88 -33.61 14.70
N SER A 131 -1.54 -34.44 13.70
CA SER A 131 -0.17 -34.69 13.24
C SER A 131 -0.14 -34.96 11.73
N SER A 132 1.04 -34.84 11.10
CA SER A 132 1.24 -34.93 9.65
C SER A 132 0.74 -36.22 8.98
N SER A 133 0.59 -37.30 9.75
CA SER A 133 0.02 -38.57 9.28
C SER A 133 -0.86 -39.22 10.34
N GLY A 134 -1.47 -38.40 11.21
CA GLY A 134 -2.34 -38.87 12.30
C GLY A 134 -3.65 -39.48 11.81
N ALA A 135 -4.61 -39.74 12.68
CA ALA A 135 -5.99 -40.03 12.27
C ALA A 135 -6.76 -38.74 11.94
N ALA A 136 -7.86 -38.84 11.19
CA ALA A 136 -8.79 -37.72 11.05
C ALA A 136 -9.39 -37.38 12.42
N ILE A 137 -9.49 -36.09 12.72
CA ILE A 137 -10.17 -35.59 13.92
C ILE A 137 -11.68 -35.73 13.72
N ASP A 138 -12.33 -36.25 14.75
CA ASP A 138 -13.79 -36.31 14.87
C ASP A 138 -14.33 -34.94 15.26
N LEU A 139 -15.19 -34.36 14.43
CA LEU A 139 -15.80 -33.05 14.69
C LEU A 139 -17.08 -33.24 15.51
N THR A 140 -17.15 -32.68 16.71
CA THR A 140 -18.29 -32.93 17.63
C THR A 140 -19.43 -31.92 17.51
N SER A 141 -19.23 -30.83 16.77
CA SER A 141 -20.28 -29.86 16.44
C SER A 141 -19.92 -29.10 15.16
N ASP A 142 -20.93 -28.58 14.46
CA ASP A 142 -20.70 -27.76 13.27
C ASP A 142 -20.12 -26.39 13.63
N SER A 143 -19.39 -25.78 12.71
CA SER A 143 -19.01 -24.37 12.83
C SER A 143 -20.16 -23.43 12.48
N THR A 144 -20.19 -22.23 13.07
CA THR A 144 -21.14 -21.17 12.69
C THR A 144 -20.46 -19.80 12.64
N GLY A 145 -20.97 -18.89 11.80
CA GLY A 145 -20.46 -17.51 11.70
C GLY A 145 -19.13 -17.39 10.96
N ASP A 146 -18.44 -16.28 11.17
CA ASP A 146 -17.24 -15.93 10.41
C ASP A 146 -16.01 -16.65 10.94
N LEU A 147 -15.44 -17.52 10.10
CA LEU A 147 -14.21 -18.23 10.34
C LEU A 147 -13.30 -18.13 9.11
N THR A 148 -11.99 -18.13 9.38
CA THR A 148 -10.94 -18.11 8.38
C THR A 148 -9.94 -19.21 8.68
N SER A 149 -9.42 -19.82 7.63
CA SER A 149 -8.26 -20.69 7.68
C SER A 149 -7.05 -19.93 7.16
N ILE A 150 -5.92 -20.11 7.82
CA ILE A 150 -4.66 -19.47 7.47
C ILE A 150 -3.63 -20.58 7.28
N ALA A 151 -3.08 -20.68 6.07
CA ALA A 151 -2.04 -21.67 5.78
C ALA A 151 -0.71 -21.21 6.37
N THR A 152 -0.08 -22.04 7.21
CA THR A 152 1.15 -21.69 7.94
C THR A 152 2.43 -22.22 7.29
N ALA A 153 2.34 -22.84 6.11
CA ALA A 153 3.50 -23.39 5.41
C ALA A 153 4.59 -22.33 5.14
N LYS A 154 4.17 -21.08 4.88
CA LYS A 154 5.08 -19.94 4.62
C LYS A 154 5.70 -19.33 5.90
N CYS A 155 5.31 -19.81 7.09
CA CYS A 155 5.92 -19.39 8.35
C CYS A 155 7.37 -19.88 8.51
N ALA A 156 7.71 -21.00 7.87
CA ALA A 156 9.03 -21.61 7.91
C ALA A 156 9.97 -21.12 6.79
N GLY A 157 9.64 -19.99 6.15
CA GLY A 157 10.46 -19.41 5.08
C GLY A 157 11.90 -19.20 5.54
N ASN A 158 12.85 -19.75 4.78
CA ASN A 158 14.29 -19.71 5.07
C ASN A 158 15.09 -19.01 3.96
N SER A 159 14.38 -18.46 2.97
CA SER A 159 14.93 -17.81 1.80
C SER A 159 13.97 -16.70 1.36
N ALA A 160 14.47 -15.77 0.55
CA ALA A 160 13.70 -14.72 -0.08
C ALA A 160 12.68 -15.25 -1.12
N THR A 161 12.61 -16.56 -1.30
CA THR A 161 11.73 -17.29 -2.23
C THR A 161 10.63 -18.12 -1.55
N ASP A 162 10.62 -18.22 -0.21
CA ASP A 162 9.83 -19.27 0.47
C ASP A 162 8.98 -18.78 1.65
N GLY A 163 9.06 -17.48 2.00
CA GLY A 163 8.31 -16.88 3.10
C GLY A 163 7.03 -16.13 2.71
N TYR A 164 6.37 -15.52 3.69
CA TYR A 164 5.22 -14.64 3.42
C TYR A 164 5.62 -13.36 2.69
N ALA A 165 6.82 -12.85 2.94
CA ALA A 165 7.34 -11.68 2.23
C ALA A 165 7.42 -11.94 0.72
N ASP A 166 7.88 -13.12 0.35
CA ASP A 166 7.92 -13.62 -1.03
C ASP A 166 6.51 -13.74 -1.63
N SER A 167 5.59 -14.39 -0.92
CA SER A 167 4.21 -14.55 -1.39
C SER A 167 3.51 -13.19 -1.59
N LEU A 168 3.76 -12.21 -0.72
CA LEU A 168 3.25 -10.86 -0.89
C LEU A 168 3.87 -10.19 -2.12
N ARG A 169 5.20 -10.30 -2.28
CA ARG A 169 5.94 -9.74 -3.42
C ARG A 169 5.37 -10.25 -4.74
N ASP A 170 5.09 -11.54 -4.83
CA ASP A 170 4.56 -12.17 -6.03
C ASP A 170 3.12 -11.71 -6.30
N SER A 171 2.28 -11.66 -5.26
CA SER A 171 0.91 -11.15 -5.35
C SER A 171 0.86 -9.72 -5.89
N ILE A 172 1.65 -8.81 -5.34
CA ILE A 172 1.58 -7.37 -5.71
C ILE A 172 2.20 -7.08 -7.07
N ASN A 173 3.16 -7.89 -7.53
CA ASN A 173 3.85 -7.69 -8.80
C ASN A 173 3.25 -8.50 -9.95
N GLY A 174 2.46 -9.54 -9.64
CA GLY A 174 1.85 -10.44 -10.61
C GLY A 174 2.84 -11.41 -11.25
N ASP A 175 3.98 -11.64 -10.61
CA ASP A 175 5.11 -12.40 -11.13
C ASP A 175 5.53 -13.44 -10.09
N SER A 176 5.82 -14.69 -10.48
CA SER A 176 6.45 -15.69 -9.60
C SER A 176 7.97 -15.56 -9.64
N ALA A 177 8.47 -14.39 -9.25
CA ALA A 177 9.85 -14.01 -9.51
C ALA A 177 10.80 -14.74 -8.55
N SER A 178 11.66 -15.64 -9.04
CA SER A 178 12.72 -16.31 -8.25
C SER A 178 13.88 -15.38 -7.83
N THR A 179 13.65 -14.07 -7.72
CA THR A 179 14.68 -13.08 -7.46
C THR A 179 14.40 -12.26 -6.21
N ASN A 180 15.46 -12.00 -5.45
CA ASN A 180 15.41 -11.31 -4.15
C ASN A 180 14.97 -9.83 -4.23
N ASN A 181 14.92 -9.23 -5.43
CA ASN A 181 14.43 -7.87 -5.65
C ASN A 181 13.61 -7.80 -6.93
N THR A 182 12.38 -7.32 -6.80
CA THR A 182 11.49 -7.08 -7.94
C THR A 182 11.10 -5.61 -7.95
N SER A 183 11.18 -4.99 -9.13
CA SER A 183 10.74 -3.61 -9.33
C SER A 183 9.62 -3.55 -10.36
N LYS A 184 8.49 -2.95 -9.99
CA LYS A 184 7.37 -2.66 -10.89
C LYS A 184 7.28 -1.17 -11.14
N THR A 185 7.08 -0.77 -12.39
CA THR A 185 6.91 0.63 -12.76
C THR A 185 5.50 0.87 -13.28
N PHE A 186 4.87 1.93 -12.78
CA PHE A 186 3.54 2.38 -13.17
C PHE A 186 3.65 3.75 -13.85
N SER A 187 3.05 3.88 -15.02
CA SER A 187 2.94 5.17 -15.70
C SER A 187 1.82 5.99 -15.06
N LYS A 188 2.15 7.17 -14.55
CA LYS A 188 1.21 8.14 -13.98
C LYS A 188 1.25 9.43 -14.79
N THR A 189 0.11 10.10 -14.93
CA THR A 189 0.02 11.38 -15.65
C THR A 189 -0.41 12.46 -14.68
N SER A 190 0.35 13.55 -14.62
CA SER A 190 -0.01 14.71 -13.80
C SER A 190 -1.30 15.33 -14.30
N THR A 191 -2.23 15.63 -13.39
CA THR A 191 -3.52 16.23 -13.73
C THR A 191 -3.40 17.73 -14.05
N LEU A 192 -2.27 18.33 -13.67
CA LEU A 192 -2.01 19.76 -13.76
C LEU A 192 -1.22 20.15 -15.01
N THR A 193 -0.31 19.28 -15.44
CA THR A 193 0.67 19.58 -16.49
C THR A 193 0.61 18.62 -17.68
N SER A 194 -0.21 17.55 -17.59
CA SER A 194 -0.22 16.42 -18.52
C SER A 194 1.14 15.74 -18.70
N GLN A 195 2.13 16.07 -17.85
CA GLN A 195 3.44 15.46 -17.85
C GLN A 195 3.34 14.03 -17.31
N GLN A 196 4.06 13.11 -17.95
CA GLN A 196 4.15 11.72 -17.51
C GLN A 196 5.24 11.52 -16.47
N PHE A 197 4.95 10.66 -15.51
CA PHE A 197 5.82 10.24 -14.43
C PHE A 197 5.83 8.72 -14.34
N ASN A 198 6.96 8.19 -13.91
CA ASN A 198 7.13 6.79 -13.55
C ASN A 198 7.09 6.69 -12.03
N LEU A 199 6.08 5.98 -11.51
CA LEU A 199 6.05 5.50 -10.14
C LEU A 199 6.71 4.12 -10.13
N ALA A 200 7.93 4.01 -9.60
CA ALA A 200 8.62 2.75 -9.44
C ALA A 200 8.51 2.26 -8.01
N ARG A 201 8.01 1.03 -7.84
CA ARG A 201 7.95 0.28 -6.59
C ARG A 201 8.99 -0.84 -6.64
N SER A 202 9.98 -0.81 -5.76
CA SER A 202 10.94 -1.90 -5.54
C SER A 202 10.58 -2.65 -4.26
N THR A 203 10.69 -3.97 -4.31
CA THR A 203 10.24 -4.90 -3.27
C THR A 203 11.34 -5.90 -2.97
N ILE A 204 11.69 -6.03 -1.69
CA ILE A 204 12.78 -6.88 -1.22
C ILE A 204 12.30 -7.63 0.03
N PRO A 205 12.19 -8.96 -0.01
CA PRO A 205 11.88 -9.76 1.17
C PRO A 205 12.90 -9.52 2.28
N ASN A 206 12.46 -9.41 3.53
CA ASN A 206 13.37 -9.27 4.66
C ASN A 206 14.17 -10.56 4.87
N SER A 207 15.50 -10.46 4.93
CA SER A 207 16.40 -11.61 5.10
C SER A 207 16.44 -12.18 6.50
N ASP A 208 15.95 -11.42 7.49
CA ASP A 208 16.08 -11.82 8.90
C ASP A 208 14.98 -12.80 9.32
N ASP A 209 13.75 -12.58 8.85
CA ASP A 209 12.59 -13.39 9.22
C ASP A 209 11.76 -13.90 8.04
N TYR A 210 11.99 -13.39 6.82
CA TYR A 210 11.21 -13.65 5.61
C TYR A 210 9.69 -13.48 5.78
N LYS A 211 9.26 -12.73 6.81
CA LYS A 211 7.85 -12.47 7.14
C LYS A 211 7.44 -11.08 6.68
N SER A 212 8.36 -10.13 6.66
CA SER A 212 8.10 -8.75 6.24
C SER A 212 8.68 -8.43 4.85
N LEU A 213 7.98 -7.58 4.10
CA LEU A 213 8.38 -7.12 2.78
C LEU A 213 8.80 -5.65 2.85
N LYS A 214 10.05 -5.35 2.49
CA LYS A 214 10.56 -3.97 2.39
C LYS A 214 10.15 -3.40 1.04
N ILE A 215 9.54 -2.22 1.06
CA ILE A 215 8.98 -1.56 -0.13
C ILE A 215 9.53 -0.15 -0.23
N SER A 216 10.13 0.15 -1.38
CA SER A 216 10.64 1.48 -1.72
C SER A 216 9.89 2.03 -2.94
N TYR A 217 9.35 3.23 -2.81
CA TYR A 217 8.71 3.98 -3.88
C TYR A 217 9.57 5.14 -4.32
N THR A 218 9.62 5.35 -5.63
CA THR A 218 10.21 6.55 -6.22
C THR A 218 9.32 7.07 -7.34
N VAL A 219 9.15 8.38 -7.41
CA VAL A 219 8.42 9.04 -8.51
C VAL A 219 9.41 9.91 -9.27
N THR A 220 9.60 9.60 -10.55
CA THR A 220 10.52 10.30 -11.45
C THR A 220 9.79 10.75 -12.71
N PRO A 221 10.11 11.93 -13.28
CA PRO A 221 9.59 12.30 -14.60
C PRO A 221 9.93 11.24 -15.66
N ALA A 222 9.00 10.93 -16.56
CA ALA A 222 9.23 9.96 -17.63
C ALA A 222 10.34 10.41 -18.61
N SER A 223 10.59 11.71 -18.69
CA SER A 223 11.69 12.31 -19.45
C SER A 223 13.08 12.09 -18.82
N GLY A 224 13.15 11.45 -17.65
CA GLY A 224 14.35 11.40 -16.82
C GLY A 224 14.52 12.66 -15.95
N GLY A 225 15.22 12.53 -14.83
CA GLY A 225 15.49 13.62 -13.90
C GLY A 225 15.56 13.17 -12.43
N LYS A 226 15.64 14.15 -11.53
CA LYS A 226 15.63 13.91 -10.07
C LYS A 226 14.26 13.39 -9.64
N SER A 227 14.24 12.46 -8.67
CA SER A 227 13.00 12.03 -8.03
C SER A 227 12.32 13.21 -7.33
N ILE A 228 11.00 13.31 -7.52
CA ILE A 228 10.18 14.35 -6.89
C ILE A 228 9.57 13.86 -5.58
N ALA A 229 9.37 12.56 -5.43
CA ALA A 229 8.93 11.92 -4.21
C ALA A 229 9.62 10.56 -4.02
N SER A 230 9.84 10.20 -2.77
CA SER A 230 10.34 8.87 -2.38
C SER A 230 9.72 8.49 -1.04
N PHE A 231 9.39 7.22 -0.88
CA PHE A 231 8.79 6.70 0.34
C PHE A 231 9.29 5.29 0.60
N TYR A 232 9.60 4.98 1.85
CA TYR A 232 10.03 3.65 2.28
C TYR A 232 9.09 3.17 3.36
N THR A 233 8.69 1.91 3.28
CA THR A 233 7.92 1.24 4.31
C THR A 233 8.21 -0.25 4.31
N GLU A 234 7.86 -0.89 5.41
CA GLU A 234 7.82 -2.33 5.54
C GLU A 234 6.38 -2.78 5.74
N VAL A 235 5.99 -3.87 5.08
CA VAL A 235 4.64 -4.42 5.15
C VAL A 235 4.73 -5.86 5.64
N ILE A 236 3.94 -6.17 6.67
CA ILE A 236 3.83 -7.52 7.24
C ILE A 236 2.44 -8.05 6.85
N PRO A 237 2.36 -9.15 6.08
CA PRO A 237 1.08 -9.80 5.79
C PRO A 237 0.39 -10.27 7.07
N ASN A 238 -0.94 -10.17 7.12
CA ASN A 238 -1.71 -10.55 8.30
C ASN A 238 -1.48 -12.03 8.65
N ALA A 239 -1.41 -12.92 7.65
CA ALA A 239 -1.11 -14.34 7.86
C ALA A 239 0.24 -14.58 8.56
N ALA A 240 1.25 -13.73 8.35
CA ALA A 240 2.56 -13.87 8.98
C ALA A 240 2.55 -13.61 10.49
N LEU A 241 1.55 -12.87 11.00
CA LEU A 241 1.38 -12.58 12.43
C LEU A 241 0.95 -13.81 13.23
N TYR A 242 0.40 -14.82 12.56
CA TYR A 242 -0.03 -16.05 13.18
C TYR A 242 1.00 -17.17 13.15
N CYS A 243 2.22 -16.86 12.70
CA CYS A 243 3.29 -17.83 12.76
C CYS A 243 3.66 -18.14 14.21
N PRO A 244 3.80 -19.41 14.59
CA PRO A 244 4.27 -19.77 15.92
C PRO A 244 5.65 -19.15 16.15
N THR A 245 5.85 -18.60 17.34
CA THR A 245 7.16 -18.19 17.82
C THR A 245 7.97 -19.44 18.13
N ASN A 246 9.04 -19.69 17.38
CA ASN A 246 10.03 -20.72 17.73
C ASN A 246 10.71 -20.41 19.06
#